data_AF-A0A8T3E530-F1
#
_entry.id   AF-A0A8T3E530-F1
#
_cell.length_a   1.000
_cell.length_b   1.000
_cell.length_c   1.000
_cell.angle_alpha   90.00
_cell.angle_beta   90.00
_cell.angle_gamma   90.00
#
_symmetry.space_group_name_H-M   'P 1'
#
loop_
_entity.id
_entity.type
_entity.pdbx_description
1 polymer ?
#
loop_
_entity_poly.entity_id
_entity_poly.type
_entity_poly.pdbx_seq_one_letter_code
_entity_poly.pdbx_strand_id
1 'polypeptide(L)'
;MDTYPGWDILEHPRPTPAKLREELSVRNSHEQFQGDTVTKLDFQPIPLTSPRLKPKVLMPTLKPLQGPFDDRTANRESFKDWGVRRRVRHGDCYDGIYVKPVGKFESETTNSQTFFRKQAERVANCKPQHKAEGDRGQHSFATEQREAYRPISLPVCQLQLYLSQNQPAPSNAQI
;
A
#
# COMPACT_ATOMS: atom_id res chain seq x y z
N MET A 1 46.64 -79.56 34.53
CA MET A 1 45.53 -79.84 33.60
C MET A 1 45.98 -81.00 32.74
N ASP A 2 45.76 -82.21 33.24
CA ASP A 2 46.22 -83.43 32.60
C ASP A 2 45.42 -83.64 31.32
N THR A 3 46.09 -83.51 30.17
CA THR A 3 45.48 -83.72 28.86
C THR A 3 45.44 -85.22 28.62
N TYR A 4 44.22 -85.77 28.52
CA TYR A 4 44.00 -87.19 28.29
C TYR A 4 44.67 -87.61 26.97
N PRO A 5 45.49 -88.69 26.94
CA PRO A 5 46.15 -89.12 25.72
C PRO A 5 45.10 -89.54 24.68
N GLY A 6 45.15 -88.91 23.50
CA GLY A 6 44.21 -89.14 22.41
C GLY A 6 44.35 -90.54 21.81
N TRP A 7 43.25 -91.06 21.27
CA TRP A 7 43.17 -92.36 20.60
C TRP A 7 43.94 -92.32 19.27
N ASP A 8 44.99 -93.14 19.12
CA ASP A 8 45.70 -93.29 17.84
C ASP A 8 44.97 -94.27 16.92
N ILE A 9 44.55 -93.78 15.77
CA ILE A 9 43.77 -94.52 14.76
C ILE A 9 44.67 -95.53 14.03
N LEU A 10 45.99 -95.35 14.04
CA LEU A 10 46.94 -96.27 13.41
C LEU A 10 47.08 -97.57 14.21
N GLU A 11 47.07 -97.50 15.53
CA GLU A 11 47.20 -98.69 16.38
C GLU A 11 45.89 -99.48 16.45
N HIS A 12 44.74 -98.84 16.28
CA HIS A 12 43.41 -99.46 16.43
C HIS A 12 42.48 -99.15 15.24
N PRO A 13 42.73 -99.72 14.05
CA PRO A 13 41.88 -99.51 12.89
C PRO A 13 40.49 -100.15 13.10
N ARG A 14 39.44 -99.43 12.68
CA ARG A 14 38.06 -99.90 12.78
C ARG A 14 37.86 -101.18 11.95
N PRO A 15 37.25 -102.25 12.48
CA PRO A 15 36.88 -103.41 11.68
C PRO A 15 35.87 -103.01 10.60
N THR A 16 36.05 -103.53 9.38
CA THR A 16 35.14 -103.21 8.28
C THR A 16 33.76 -103.84 8.54
N PRO A 17 32.66 -103.12 8.27
CA PRO A 17 31.32 -103.63 8.52
C PRO A 17 31.05 -104.85 7.63
N ALA A 18 30.49 -105.91 8.22
CA ALA A 18 30.09 -107.12 7.51
C ALA A 18 29.10 -106.75 6.39
N LYS A 19 29.50 -106.98 5.14
CA LYS A 19 28.62 -106.76 3.98
C LYS A 19 27.65 -107.93 3.87
N LEU A 20 26.51 -107.87 4.56
CA LEU A 20 25.39 -108.78 4.37
C LEU A 20 24.65 -108.42 3.05
N ARG A 21 25.37 -108.48 1.92
CA ARG A 21 24.84 -108.06 0.61
C ARG A 21 24.08 -109.16 -0.13
N GLU A 22 24.24 -110.43 0.26
CA GLU A 22 23.70 -111.56 -0.50
C GLU A 22 22.37 -112.12 0.03
N GLU A 23 21.99 -111.84 1.28
CA GLU A 23 20.73 -112.36 1.85
C GLU A 23 19.50 -111.46 1.63
N LEU A 24 19.69 -110.29 1.01
CA LEU A 24 18.60 -109.35 0.68
C LEU A 24 18.28 -109.31 -0.81
N SER A 25 19.04 -110.03 -1.64
CA SER A 25 18.79 -110.11 -3.07
C SER A 25 17.94 -111.34 -3.40
N VAL A 26 16.78 -111.07 -4.02
CA VAL A 26 15.93 -112.04 -4.74
C VAL A 26 15.03 -112.89 -3.85
N ARG A 27 13.90 -112.34 -3.40
CA ARG A 27 12.70 -113.19 -3.25
C ARG A 27 11.50 -112.74 -4.07
N ASN A 28 11.18 -111.45 -4.22
CA ASN A 28 9.94 -111.07 -4.90
C ASN A 28 10.16 -109.95 -5.94
N SER A 29 10.94 -110.19 -7.01
CA SER A 29 11.12 -109.23 -8.11
C SER A 29 9.98 -109.23 -9.14
N HIS A 30 9.04 -110.18 -9.04
CA HIS A 30 7.98 -110.39 -10.04
C HIS A 30 6.57 -110.09 -9.54
N GLU A 31 6.42 -109.60 -8.31
CA GLU A 31 5.12 -109.20 -7.76
C GLU A 31 5.04 -107.66 -7.72
N GLN A 32 3.97 -107.09 -8.30
CA GLN A 32 3.75 -105.64 -8.22
C GLN A 32 3.36 -105.27 -6.78
N PHE A 33 4.12 -104.37 -6.16
CA PHE A 33 3.80 -103.81 -4.86
C PHE A 33 2.48 -103.03 -4.94
N GLN A 34 1.44 -103.52 -4.25
CA GLN A 34 0.18 -102.80 -4.07
C GLN A 34 0.37 -101.70 -3.01
N GLY A 35 0.75 -100.50 -3.49
CA GLY A 35 0.99 -99.32 -2.65
C GLY A 35 -0.27 -98.54 -2.27
N ASP A 36 -1.44 -99.18 -2.23
CA ASP A 36 -2.69 -98.53 -1.87
C ASP A 36 -2.86 -98.57 -0.34
N THR A 37 -2.60 -97.43 0.30
CA THR A 37 -2.87 -97.25 1.73
C THR A 37 -4.36 -97.00 1.96
N VAL A 38 -4.85 -97.34 3.17
CA VAL A 38 -6.25 -97.10 3.58
C VAL A 38 -6.70 -95.68 3.27
N THR A 39 -5.83 -94.69 3.53
CA THR A 39 -6.10 -93.28 3.24
C THR A 39 -6.30 -92.99 1.75
N LYS A 40 -5.54 -93.66 0.87
CA LYS A 40 -5.65 -93.46 -0.58
C LYS A 40 -6.96 -94.03 -1.14
N LEU A 41 -7.45 -95.12 -0.54
CA LEU A 41 -8.72 -95.73 -0.92
C LEU A 41 -9.92 -94.93 -0.36
N ASP A 42 -9.83 -94.48 0.89
CA ASP A 42 -10.93 -93.81 1.58
C ASP A 42 -11.15 -92.37 1.09
N PHE A 43 -10.08 -91.66 0.71
CA PHE A 43 -10.14 -90.25 0.34
C PHE A 43 -9.89 -90.04 -1.16
N GLN A 44 -10.81 -90.52 -1.99
CA GLN A 44 -10.82 -90.20 -3.41
C GLN A 44 -11.31 -88.77 -3.68
N PRO A 45 -10.78 -88.07 -4.68
CA PRO A 45 -11.23 -86.73 -5.02
C PRO A 45 -12.69 -86.77 -5.50
N ILE A 46 -13.56 -86.06 -4.79
CA ILE A 46 -14.98 -85.95 -5.15
C ILE A 46 -15.08 -85.06 -6.41
N PRO A 47 -15.66 -85.54 -7.53
CA PRO A 47 -15.86 -84.70 -8.70
C PRO A 47 -16.85 -83.58 -8.37
N LEU A 48 -16.38 -82.33 -8.41
CA LEU A 48 -17.20 -81.13 -8.20
C LEU A 48 -18.05 -80.83 -9.44
N THR A 49 -19.03 -81.68 -9.73
CA THR A 49 -20.02 -81.50 -10.83
C THR A 49 -21.15 -80.56 -10.42
N SER A 50 -20.81 -79.44 -9.78
CA SER A 50 -21.76 -78.39 -9.45
C SER A 50 -21.24 -77.10 -10.08
N PRO A 51 -22.03 -76.40 -10.92
CA PRO A 51 -21.62 -75.08 -11.38
C PRO A 51 -21.38 -74.21 -10.15
N ARG A 52 -20.20 -73.58 -10.06
CA ARG A 52 -19.91 -72.60 -9.01
C ARG A 52 -20.86 -71.42 -9.19
N LEU A 53 -22.07 -71.53 -8.63
CA LEU A 53 -22.98 -70.40 -8.55
C LEU A 53 -22.29 -69.38 -7.63
N LYS A 54 -21.94 -68.22 -8.19
CA LYS A 54 -21.47 -67.10 -7.37
C LYS A 54 -22.52 -66.89 -6.27
N PRO A 55 -22.13 -66.78 -4.99
CA PRO A 55 -23.08 -66.48 -3.94
C PRO A 55 -23.83 -65.22 -4.35
N LYS A 56 -25.16 -65.30 -4.41
CA LYS A 56 -26.00 -64.13 -4.69
C LYS A 56 -25.84 -63.20 -3.48
N VAL A 57 -24.94 -62.22 -3.60
CA VAL A 57 -24.84 -61.14 -2.64
C VAL A 57 -26.20 -60.46 -2.63
N LEU A 58 -26.96 -60.64 -1.55
CA LEU A 58 -28.15 -59.86 -1.30
C LEU A 58 -27.68 -58.43 -1.04
N MET A 59 -27.55 -57.66 -2.11
CA MET A 59 -27.34 -56.22 -2.02
C MET A 59 -28.48 -55.69 -1.16
N PRO A 60 -28.22 -55.06 0.00
CA PRO A 60 -29.29 -54.47 0.78
C PRO A 60 -30.02 -53.49 -0.13
N THR A 61 -31.31 -53.75 -0.38
CA THR A 61 -32.16 -52.93 -1.26
C THR A 61 -32.59 -51.64 -0.54
N LEU A 62 -31.73 -51.11 0.33
CA LEU A 62 -31.93 -49.85 1.00
C LEU A 62 -31.63 -48.77 -0.02
N LYS A 63 -32.67 -48.32 -0.72
CA LYS A 63 -32.62 -47.08 -1.48
C LYS A 63 -32.20 -45.98 -0.50
N PRO A 64 -31.23 -45.12 -0.84
CA PRO A 64 -30.95 -43.96 -0.01
C PRO A 64 -32.25 -43.17 0.14
N LEU A 65 -32.58 -42.80 1.37
CA LEU A 65 -33.75 -41.98 1.66
C LEU A 65 -33.56 -40.63 0.95
N GLN A 66 -34.17 -40.48 -0.23
CA GLN A 66 -34.25 -39.21 -0.95
C GLN A 66 -35.33 -38.35 -0.29
N GLY A 67 -35.03 -37.89 0.92
CA GLY A 67 -35.84 -36.91 1.64
C GLY A 67 -35.12 -35.56 1.69
N PRO A 68 -35.84 -34.44 1.77
CA PRO A 68 -35.21 -33.18 2.11
C PRO A 68 -34.53 -33.31 3.48
N PHE A 69 -33.30 -32.79 3.60
CA PHE A 69 -32.61 -32.70 4.88
C PHE A 69 -33.28 -31.60 5.72
N ASP A 70 -33.66 -31.91 6.96
CA ASP A 70 -34.13 -30.91 7.90
C ASP A 70 -32.93 -30.15 8.47
N ASP A 71 -32.72 -28.94 7.97
CA ASP A 71 -31.63 -28.04 8.35
C ASP A 71 -32.03 -27.09 9.49
N ARG A 72 -33.15 -27.37 10.17
CA ARG A 72 -33.60 -26.63 11.35
C ARG A 72 -32.68 -26.95 12.53
N THR A 73 -32.11 -25.89 13.08
CA THR A 73 -31.32 -25.96 14.30
C THR A 73 -31.93 -24.99 15.32
N ALA A 74 -31.86 -25.33 16.61
CA ALA A 74 -32.38 -24.46 17.68
C ALA A 74 -31.80 -23.04 17.62
N ASN A 75 -30.55 -22.91 17.15
CA ASN A 75 -29.91 -21.61 16.93
C ASN A 75 -30.62 -20.81 15.82
N ARG A 76 -30.84 -21.42 14.65
CA ARG A 76 -31.52 -20.77 13.52
C ARG A 76 -32.96 -20.36 13.85
N GLU A 77 -33.63 -21.12 14.69
CA GLU A 77 -34.99 -20.80 15.14
C GLU A 77 -35.02 -19.64 16.16
N SER A 78 -34.02 -19.59 17.06
CA SER A 78 -33.97 -18.62 18.17
C SER A 78 -33.36 -17.28 17.76
N PHE A 79 -32.32 -17.30 16.93
CA PHE A 79 -31.51 -16.13 16.57
C PHE A 79 -31.75 -15.72 15.11
N LYS A 80 -32.98 -15.31 14.82
CA LYS A 80 -33.34 -14.68 13.54
C LYS A 80 -33.28 -13.15 13.64
N ASP A 81 -33.12 -12.49 12.50
CA ASP A 81 -33.24 -11.04 12.45
C ASP A 81 -34.70 -10.64 12.71
N TRP A 82 -34.93 -10.01 13.86
CA TRP A 82 -36.25 -9.53 14.28
C TRP A 82 -36.55 -8.11 13.75
N GLY A 83 -35.59 -7.48 13.07
CA GLY A 83 -35.68 -6.10 12.60
C GLY A 83 -35.50 -5.09 13.73
N VAL A 84 -34.97 -3.91 13.38
CA VAL A 84 -34.80 -2.81 14.34
C VAL A 84 -36.07 -1.96 14.37
N ARG A 85 -36.77 -1.93 15.51
CA ARG A 85 -37.87 -0.98 15.72
C ARG A 85 -37.31 0.40 16.07
N ARG A 86 -37.64 1.42 15.27
CA ARG A 86 -37.24 2.82 15.54
C ARG A 86 -37.79 3.25 16.91
N ARG A 87 -36.91 3.78 17.77
CA ARG A 87 -37.30 4.36 19.06
C ARG A 87 -38.13 5.61 18.82
N VAL A 88 -39.38 5.62 19.29
CA VAL A 88 -40.19 6.84 19.38
C VAL A 88 -39.71 7.61 20.61
N ARG A 89 -39.11 8.78 20.41
CA ARG A 89 -38.80 9.70 21.50
C ARG A 89 -40.04 10.54 21.75
N HIS A 90 -40.76 10.20 22.81
CA HIS A 90 -41.66 11.15 23.45
C HIS A 90 -40.73 12.17 24.14
N GLY A 91 -40.70 13.41 23.66
CA GLY A 91 -39.87 14.47 24.24
C GLY A 91 -40.17 14.66 25.73
N ASP A 92 -39.30 15.38 26.43
CA ASP A 92 -39.64 15.86 27.77
C ASP A 92 -40.89 16.77 27.70
N CYS A 93 -41.65 16.90 28.79
CA CYS A 93 -42.76 17.84 28.87
C CYS A 93 -42.33 19.30 28.63
N TYR A 94 -41.02 19.56 28.69
CA TYR A 94 -40.39 20.85 28.37
C TYR A 94 -39.78 20.92 26.96
N ASP A 95 -39.79 19.85 26.15
CA ASP A 95 -39.07 19.74 24.87
C ASP A 95 -39.73 20.44 23.66
N GLY A 96 -40.73 21.32 23.83
CA GLY A 96 -41.48 21.79 22.65
C GLY A 96 -42.22 23.12 22.68
N ILE A 97 -42.35 23.81 23.81
CA ILE A 97 -43.13 25.05 23.84
C ILE A 97 -42.36 26.13 24.59
N TYR A 98 -41.38 26.71 23.91
CA TYR A 98 -40.83 27.99 24.34
C TYR A 98 -41.90 29.08 24.12
N VAL A 99 -42.60 29.44 25.19
CA VAL A 99 -43.49 30.60 25.18
C VAL A 99 -42.63 31.84 25.30
N LYS A 100 -42.45 32.57 24.20
CA LYS A 100 -41.75 33.85 24.23
C LYS A 100 -42.51 34.82 25.14
N PRO A 101 -41.85 35.49 26.10
CA PRO A 101 -42.51 36.51 26.91
C PRO A 101 -43.04 37.63 26.01
N VAL A 102 -44.31 38.01 26.21
CA VAL A 102 -45.00 39.04 25.41
C VAL A 102 -44.51 40.45 25.77
N GLY A 103 -43.97 40.62 26.98
CA GLY A 103 -43.47 41.90 27.47
C GLY A 103 -42.13 42.30 26.84
N LYS A 104 -41.94 43.61 26.61
CA LYS A 104 -40.63 44.17 26.31
C LYS A 104 -39.78 44.08 27.58
N PHE A 105 -38.56 43.59 27.45
CA PHE A 105 -37.58 43.63 28.52
C PHE A 105 -36.93 45.01 28.56
N GLU A 106 -37.07 45.73 29.67
CA GLU A 106 -36.44 47.03 29.90
C GLU A 106 -34.95 46.85 30.18
N SER A 107 -34.18 46.50 29.14
CA SER A 107 -32.73 46.24 29.24
C SER A 107 -31.87 47.50 29.15
N GLU A 108 -32.49 48.67 29.05
CA GLU A 108 -31.75 49.91 28.85
C GLU A 108 -31.11 50.36 30.16
N THR A 109 -29.79 50.44 30.16
CA THR A 109 -29.02 50.97 31.28
C THR A 109 -28.73 52.45 31.06
N THR A 110 -28.59 53.21 32.14
CA THR A 110 -28.20 54.63 32.07
C THR A 110 -26.92 54.82 31.27
N ASN A 111 -25.97 53.88 31.37
CA ASN A 111 -24.73 53.92 30.59
C ASN A 111 -25.00 53.82 29.09
N SER A 112 -25.82 52.83 28.67
CA SER A 112 -26.18 52.66 27.25
C SER A 112 -26.93 53.86 26.67
N GLN A 113 -27.71 54.56 27.49
CA GLN A 113 -28.44 55.77 27.07
C GLN A 113 -27.52 57.01 27.00
N THR A 114 -26.56 57.13 27.91
CA THR A 114 -25.75 58.36 28.08
C THR A 114 -24.48 58.34 27.24
N PHE A 115 -23.85 57.18 27.07
CA PHE A 115 -22.53 57.03 26.45
C PHE A 115 -22.62 56.31 25.10
N PHE A 116 -23.33 56.92 24.15
CA PHE A 116 -23.31 56.48 22.76
C PHE A 116 -22.18 57.17 21.97
N ARG A 117 -21.74 56.52 20.89
CA ARG A 117 -20.71 57.07 19.99
C ARG A 117 -21.24 58.35 19.34
N LYS A 118 -20.63 59.48 19.67
CA LYS A 118 -20.89 60.77 19.00
C LYS A 118 -20.00 60.88 17.77
N GLN A 119 -20.56 61.31 16.65
CA GLN A 119 -19.76 61.66 15.47
C GLN A 119 -19.09 63.00 15.72
N ALA A 120 -17.78 63.06 15.50
CA ALA A 120 -17.03 64.31 15.57
C ALA A 120 -17.04 65.00 14.21
N GLU A 121 -17.16 66.33 14.19
CA GLU A 121 -17.01 67.10 12.97
C GLU A 121 -15.54 67.10 12.52
N ARG A 122 -15.32 66.96 11.22
CA ARG A 122 -13.97 67.01 10.65
C ARG A 122 -13.47 68.45 10.67
N VAL A 123 -12.50 68.74 11.53
CA VAL A 123 -11.85 70.06 11.59
C VAL A 123 -11.09 70.32 10.29
N ALA A 124 -11.30 71.49 9.69
CA ALA A 124 -10.54 71.93 8.53
C ALA A 124 -9.09 72.25 8.92
N ASN A 125 -8.14 71.90 8.05
CA ASN A 125 -6.75 72.25 8.27
C ASN A 125 -6.55 73.77 8.18
N CYS A 126 -6.06 74.41 9.24
CA CYS A 126 -5.72 75.84 9.26
C CYS A 126 -4.45 76.19 8.45
N LYS A 127 -3.90 75.25 7.68
CA LYS A 127 -2.68 75.48 6.90
C LYS A 127 -3.02 76.26 5.63
N PRO A 128 -2.21 77.27 5.25
CA PRO A 128 -2.39 77.96 3.99
C PRO A 128 -2.27 76.96 2.84
N GLN A 129 -3.18 77.05 1.87
CA GLN A 129 -3.13 76.22 0.68
C GLN A 129 -1.93 76.67 -0.17
N HIS A 130 -1.08 75.72 -0.55
CA HIS A 130 0.02 75.99 -1.47
C HIS A 130 -0.56 76.32 -2.85
N LYS A 131 -0.71 77.60 -3.14
CA LYS A 131 -1.02 78.09 -4.49
C LYS A 131 0.32 78.21 -5.22
N ALA A 132 0.39 77.65 -6.43
CA ALA A 132 1.50 77.95 -7.32
C ALA A 132 1.37 79.41 -7.72
N GLU A 133 2.07 80.29 -7.01
CA GLU A 133 2.30 81.66 -7.46
C GLU A 133 3.16 81.55 -8.70
N GLY A 134 2.56 81.82 -9.87
CA GLY A 134 3.34 81.95 -11.09
C GLY A 134 4.26 83.16 -10.94
N ASP A 135 5.54 83.00 -11.26
CA ASP A 135 6.53 84.09 -11.33
C ASP A 135 6.02 85.17 -12.29
N ARG A 136 5.24 86.11 -11.76
CA ARG A 136 4.80 87.32 -12.46
C ARG A 136 5.72 88.45 -12.05
N GLY A 137 6.94 88.40 -12.55
CA GLY A 137 7.94 89.44 -12.40
C GLY A 137 9.03 89.29 -13.46
N GLN A 138 9.45 90.40 -14.07
CA GLN A 138 10.70 90.39 -14.83
C GLN A 138 11.85 90.41 -13.83
N HIS A 139 12.53 89.26 -13.69
CA HIS A 139 13.74 89.16 -12.88
C HIS A 139 14.97 89.38 -13.78
N SER A 140 15.84 90.30 -13.37
CA SER A 140 17.17 90.42 -13.99
C SER A 140 18.09 89.38 -13.39
N PHE A 141 18.49 88.39 -14.17
CA PHE A 141 19.44 87.33 -13.79
C PHE A 141 20.88 87.67 -14.22
N ALA A 142 21.18 88.94 -14.49
CA ALA A 142 22.55 89.35 -14.83
C ALA A 142 23.41 89.33 -13.57
N THR A 143 24.50 88.57 -13.61
CA THR A 143 25.51 88.56 -12.54
C THR A 143 26.51 89.68 -12.74
N GLU A 144 27.05 90.23 -11.65
CA GLU A 144 28.08 91.28 -11.68
C GLU A 144 29.28 90.88 -12.55
N GLN A 145 29.66 89.60 -12.51
CA GLN A 145 30.72 89.03 -13.34
C GLN A 145 30.44 89.19 -14.85
N ARG A 146 29.21 88.89 -15.28
CA ARG A 146 28.81 89.01 -16.69
C ARG A 146 28.81 90.47 -17.13
N GLU A 147 28.51 91.39 -16.22
CA GLU A 147 28.54 92.82 -16.51
C GLU A 147 29.96 93.38 -16.55
N ALA A 148 30.83 92.94 -15.64
CA ALA A 148 32.21 93.43 -15.50
C ALA A 148 33.14 92.96 -16.63
N TYR A 149 33.02 91.70 -17.09
CA TYR A 149 33.93 91.12 -18.07
C TYR A 149 33.32 91.05 -19.46
N ARG A 150 33.18 92.23 -20.09
CA ARG A 150 32.78 92.35 -21.50
C ARG A 150 34.02 92.41 -22.39
N PRO A 151 33.99 91.86 -23.62
CA PRO A 151 35.11 91.98 -24.55
C PRO A 151 35.32 93.46 -24.90
N ILE A 152 36.49 93.99 -24.56
CA ILE A 152 36.90 95.35 -24.92
C ILE A 152 37.64 95.26 -26.26
N SER A 153 37.24 96.08 -27.24
CA SER A 153 37.98 96.22 -28.48
C SER A 153 39.32 96.90 -28.22
N LEU A 154 40.42 96.19 -28.45
CA LEU A 154 41.76 96.76 -28.32
C LEU A 154 42.11 97.62 -29.54
N PRO A 155 42.87 98.71 -29.37
CA PRO A 155 43.38 99.47 -30.51
C PRO A 155 44.36 98.61 -31.35
N VAL A 156 44.39 98.87 -32.66
CA VAL A 156 45.26 98.15 -33.60
C VAL A 156 46.73 98.47 -33.31
N CYS A 157 47.60 97.46 -33.41
CA CYS A 157 49.04 97.59 -33.19
C CYS A 157 49.69 98.56 -34.21
N GLN A 158 50.59 99.43 -33.75
CA GLN A 158 51.32 100.38 -34.62
C GLN A 158 52.08 99.68 -35.75
N LEU A 159 52.67 98.51 -35.49
CA LEU A 159 53.36 97.72 -36.51
C LEU A 159 52.41 97.25 -37.61
N GLN A 160 51.19 96.83 -37.24
CA GLN A 160 50.17 96.44 -38.22
C GLN A 160 49.75 97.64 -39.09
N LEU A 161 49.63 98.83 -38.50
CA LEU A 161 49.36 100.07 -39.25
C LEU A 161 50.51 100.42 -40.21
N TYR A 162 51.76 100.24 -39.78
CA TYR A 162 52.92 100.49 -40.64
C TYR A 162 52.99 99.48 -41.80
N LEU A 163 52.76 98.19 -41.53
CA LEU A 163 52.76 97.17 -42.57
C LEU A 163 51.65 97.38 -43.60
N SER A 164 50.45 97.81 -43.16
CA SER A 164 49.36 98.12 -44.10
C SER A 164 49.63 99.37 -44.95
N GLN A 165 50.35 100.35 -44.41
CA GLN A 165 50.74 101.57 -45.15
C GLN A 165 51.83 101.33 -46.20
N ASN A 166 52.78 100.43 -45.93
CA ASN A 166 53.94 100.20 -46.80
C ASN A 166 53.76 99.08 -47.82
N GLN A 167 52.64 98.35 -47.78
CA GLN A 167 52.32 97.44 -48.87
C GLN A 167 51.99 98.27 -50.13
N PRO A 168 52.78 98.15 -51.22
CA PRO A 168 52.34 98.73 -52.48
C PRO A 168 51.01 98.08 -52.85
N ALA A 169 50.04 98.92 -53.23
CA ALA A 169 48.78 98.43 -53.78
C ALA A 169 49.11 97.41 -54.88
N PRO A 170 48.59 96.17 -54.83
CA PRO A 170 48.80 95.23 -55.92
C PRO A 170 48.30 95.90 -57.20
N SER A 171 49.22 96.15 -58.12
CA SER A 171 48.87 96.55 -59.48
C SER A 171 47.93 95.47 -60.02
N ASN A 172 46.72 95.87 -60.40
CA ASN A 172 45.76 95.00 -61.07
C ASN A 172 46.42 94.37 -62.31
N ALA A 173 46.96 93.16 -62.17
CA ALA A 173 47.30 92.31 -63.29
C ALA A 173 46.02 91.58 -63.68
N GLN A 174 45.40 92.04 -64.78
CA GLN A 174 44.51 91.23 -65.58
C GLN A 174 45.33 90.10 -66.20
N ILE A 175 44.97 88.85 -65.90
CA ILE A 175 44.71 87.70 -66.78
C ILE A 175 44.14 86.59 -65.89
#